data_AF-A0ABD0WYP5-F1
#
_entry.id   AF-A0ABD0WYP5-F1
#
_cell.length_a   1.000
_cell.length_b   1.000
_cell.length_c   1.000
_cell.angle_alpha   90.00
_cell.angle_beta   90.00
_cell.angle_gamma   90.00
#
_symmetry.space_group_name_H-M   'P 1'
#
loop_
_entity.id
_entity.type
_entity.pdbx_description
1 polymer ?
#
loop_
_entity_poly.entity_id
_entity_poly.type
_entity_poly.pdbx_seq_one_letter_code
_entity_poly.pdbx_strand_id
1 'polypeptide(L)'
;MSRAFIHLRSLEKVLISGEMNDVIKSYPELDQGALMVQLAMLKSTYQYSNCGEVVDLLKTMVPEVRSLFKQAETLLRLLLVVPASSAQAERSFSALRRLKTWLRTNMTQKRLNHVAVCHVHRDRLDRVDRKQVCKSLIAMSDIRKNVFGSFS
;
A
#
# COMPACT_ATOMS: atom_id res chain seq x y z
N MET A 1 -1.54 17.07 10.27
CA MET A 1 -0.70 16.02 9.63
C MET A 1 -0.67 14.82 10.56
N SER A 2 -0.96 13.62 10.07
CA SER A 2 -0.95 12.39 10.87
C SER A 2 0.44 12.18 11.51
N ARG A 3 0.50 11.79 12.79
CA ARG A 3 1.76 11.51 13.51
C ARG A 3 2.68 10.55 12.71
N ALA A 4 2.10 9.64 11.94
CA ALA A 4 2.83 8.72 11.06
C ALA A 4 3.72 9.43 10.01
N PHE A 5 3.27 10.54 9.44
CA PHE A 5 4.06 11.31 8.47
C PHE A 5 5.26 12.01 9.11
N ILE A 6 5.17 12.39 10.39
CA ILE A 6 6.29 12.99 11.12
C ILE A 6 7.37 11.94 11.37
N HIS A 7 6.97 10.72 11.76
CA HIS A 7 7.90 9.59 11.92
C HIS A 7 8.57 9.19 10.59
N LEU A 8 7.83 9.15 9.49
CA LEU A 8 8.40 8.86 8.16
C LEU A 8 9.41 9.91 7.72
N ARG A 9 9.11 11.19 7.95
CA ARG A 9 10.05 12.29 7.65
C ARG A 9 11.31 12.21 8.52
N SER A 10 11.19 11.77 9.78
CA SER A 10 12.36 11.53 10.61
C SER A 10 13.20 10.35 10.11
N LEU A 11 12.59 9.29 9.58
CA LEU A 11 13.30 8.15 9.00
C LEU A 11 13.99 8.51 7.68
N GLU A 12 13.35 9.34 6.85
CA GLU A 12 13.98 9.90 5.65
C GLU A 12 15.21 10.73 6.02
N LYS A 13 15.13 11.53 7.09
CA LYS A 13 16.30 12.22 7.63
C LYS A 13 17.37 11.24 8.09
N VAL A 14 17.06 10.13 8.75
CA VAL A 14 18.07 9.10 9.12
C VAL A 14 18.81 8.61 7.87
N LEU A 15 18.10 8.33 6.79
CA LEU A 15 18.72 7.86 5.54
C LEU A 15 19.69 8.89 4.95
N ILE A 16 19.33 10.17 4.99
CA ILE A 16 20.10 11.28 4.38
C ILE A 16 21.21 11.80 5.30
N SER A 17 20.94 11.97 6.61
CA SER A 17 21.90 12.49 7.60
C SER A 17 22.80 11.40 8.16
N GLY A 18 22.37 10.13 8.16
CA GLY A 18 23.10 9.03 8.78
C GLY A 18 23.07 9.07 10.31
N GLU A 19 22.38 10.05 10.90
CA GLU A 19 22.22 10.17 12.35
C GLU A 19 21.06 9.30 12.82
N MET A 20 21.33 8.47 13.82
CA MET A 20 20.33 7.57 14.39
C MET A 20 19.33 8.36 15.23
N ASN A 21 18.05 8.23 14.89
CA ASN A 21 16.96 8.82 15.67
C ASN A 21 16.33 7.77 16.59
N ASP A 22 15.78 8.21 17.73
CA ASP A 22 15.02 7.34 18.64
C ASP A 22 13.82 6.65 17.96
N VAL A 23 13.36 7.19 16.83
CA VAL A 23 12.29 6.62 16.00
C VAL A 23 12.66 5.22 15.49
N ILE A 24 13.95 4.90 15.30
CA ILE A 24 14.39 3.58 14.87
C ILE A 24 14.03 2.51 15.91
N LYS A 25 14.05 2.85 17.21
CA LYS A 25 13.64 1.93 18.29
C LYS A 25 12.18 1.51 18.19
N SER A 26 11.35 2.26 17.46
CA SER A 26 9.94 1.91 17.23
C SER A 26 9.77 0.80 16.20
N TYR A 27 10.83 0.46 15.44
CA TYR A 27 10.80 -0.55 14.39
C TYR A 27 11.75 -1.71 14.75
N PRO A 28 11.24 -2.82 15.32
CA PRO A 28 12.06 -3.95 15.73
C PRO A 28 12.75 -4.68 14.56
N GLU A 29 12.29 -4.41 13.34
CA GLU A 29 12.86 -4.98 12.11
C GLU A 29 14.16 -4.30 11.66
N LEU A 30 14.50 -3.15 12.28
CA LEU A 30 15.72 -2.41 11.98
C LEU A 30 16.78 -2.64 13.05
N ASP A 31 17.92 -3.22 12.66
CA ASP A 31 19.09 -3.29 13.54
C ASP A 31 19.90 -1.99 13.45
N GLN A 32 19.97 -1.25 14.56
CA GLN A 32 20.62 0.06 14.62
C GLN A 32 22.13 -0.03 14.34
N GLY A 33 22.78 -1.10 14.81
CA GLY A 33 24.22 -1.30 14.63
C GLY A 33 24.58 -1.53 13.16
N ALA A 34 23.95 -2.52 12.53
CA ALA A 34 24.17 -2.81 11.11
C ALA A 34 23.71 -1.67 10.20
N LEU A 35 22.60 -1.00 10.52
CA LEU A 35 22.12 0.15 9.74
C LEU A 35 23.14 1.29 9.75
N MET A 36 23.75 1.59 10.89
CA MET A 36 24.76 2.67 10.99
C MET A 36 25.97 2.39 10.10
N VAL A 37 26.51 1.17 10.14
CA VAL A 37 27.64 0.77 9.30
C VAL A 37 27.25 0.83 7.82
N GLN A 38 26.07 0.30 7.46
CA GLN A 38 25.59 0.31 6.09
C GLN A 38 25.40 1.73 5.55
N LEU A 39 24.82 2.65 6.33
CA LEU A 39 24.65 4.04 5.91
C LEU A 39 25.99 4.77 5.79
N ALA A 40 26.94 4.53 6.70
CA ALA A 40 28.28 5.09 6.61
C ALA A 40 29.01 4.62 5.34
N MET A 41 28.95 3.31 5.04
CA MET A 41 29.52 2.74 3.82
C MET A 41 28.84 3.29 2.56
N LEU A 42 27.52 3.46 2.58
CA LEU A 42 26.77 3.95 1.43
C LEU A 42 27.10 5.42 1.14
N LYS A 43 27.27 6.24 2.18
CA LYS A 43 27.70 7.65 2.07
C LYS A 43 29.15 7.82 1.63
N SER A 44 30.05 6.96 2.10
CA SER A 44 31.46 7.04 1.69
C SER A 44 31.64 6.64 0.23
N THR A 45 30.77 5.78 -0.27
CA THR A 45 30.88 5.21 -1.63
C THR A 45 30.05 5.98 -2.65
N TYR A 46 28.92 6.57 -2.24
CA TYR A 46 27.97 7.22 -3.12
C TYR A 46 27.44 8.53 -2.53
N GLN A 47 27.38 9.57 -3.37
CA GLN A 47 26.69 10.82 -3.05
C GLN A 47 25.21 10.66 -3.46
N TYR A 48 24.30 10.81 -2.50
CA TYR A 48 22.86 10.74 -2.74
C TYR A 48 22.15 11.83 -1.92
N SER A 49 21.17 12.47 -2.54
CA SER A 49 20.37 13.53 -1.89
C SER A 49 18.95 13.05 -1.60
N ASN A 50 18.46 12.10 -2.40
CA ASN A 50 17.05 11.71 -2.43
C ASN A 50 16.88 10.21 -2.21
N CYS A 51 15.77 9.81 -1.56
CA CYS A 51 15.41 8.39 -1.41
C CYS A 51 15.33 7.65 -2.75
N GLY A 52 14.88 8.33 -3.82
CA GLY A 52 14.76 7.76 -5.17
C GLY A 52 16.12 7.38 -5.77
N GLU A 53 17.15 8.21 -5.57
CA GLU A 53 18.51 7.93 -6.06
C GLU A 53 19.09 6.69 -5.39
N VAL A 54 18.87 6.54 -4.08
CA VAL A 54 19.31 5.35 -3.33
C VAL A 54 18.62 4.08 -3.85
N VAL A 55 17.33 4.18 -4.22
CA VAL A 55 16.58 3.06 -4.81
C VAL A 55 17.17 2.64 -6.15
N ASP A 56 17.51 3.60 -7.03
CA ASP A 56 18.07 3.29 -8.33
C ASP A 56 19.53 2.77 -8.23
N LEU A 57 20.29 3.26 -7.24
CA LEU A 57 21.59 2.70 -6.87
C LEU A 57 21.47 1.23 -6.45
N LEU A 58 20.56 0.91 -5.53
CA LEU A 58 20.38 -0.47 -5.06
C LEU A 58 19.88 -1.41 -6.17
N LYS A 59 19.16 -0.91 -7.18
CA LYS A 59 18.74 -1.72 -8.34
C LYS A 59 19.88 -2.03 -9.31
N THR A 60 20.85 -1.12 -9.44
CA THR A 60 21.97 -1.25 -10.38
C THR A 60 23.13 -2.06 -9.81
N MET A 61 23.16 -2.28 -8.50
CA MET A 61 24.17 -3.08 -7.83
C MET A 61 24.05 -4.59 -8.11
N VAL A 62 25.21 -5.25 -8.14
CA VAL A 62 25.32 -6.72 -8.21
C VAL A 62 24.72 -7.34 -6.93
N PRO A 63 23.98 -8.46 -7.00
CA PRO A 63 23.30 -9.08 -5.86
C PRO A 63 24.17 -9.32 -4.62
N GLU A 64 25.45 -9.66 -4.76
CA GLU A 64 26.36 -9.87 -3.62
C GLU A 64 26.58 -8.57 -2.85
N VAL A 65 26.79 -7.45 -3.56
CA VAL A 65 26.96 -6.13 -2.96
C VAL A 65 25.66 -5.64 -2.33
N ARG A 66 24.51 -5.87 -2.99
CA ARG A 66 23.20 -5.54 -2.43
C ARG A 66 22.93 -6.28 -1.12
N SER A 67 23.42 -7.51 -0.97
CA SER A 67 23.24 -8.30 0.24
C SER A 67 23.90 -7.69 1.49
N LEU A 68 24.86 -6.78 1.30
CA LEU A 68 25.53 -6.04 2.37
C LEU A 68 24.66 -4.89 2.92
N PHE A 69 23.67 -4.43 2.16
CA PHE A 69 22.83 -3.26 2.48
C PHE A 69 21.39 -3.63 2.89
N LYS A 70 21.19 -4.82 3.48
CA LYS A 70 19.86 -5.34 3.85
C LYS A 70 19.06 -4.41 4.78
N GLN A 71 19.70 -3.75 5.74
CA GLN A 71 19.01 -2.85 6.68
C GLN A 71 18.60 -1.55 5.98
N ALA A 72 19.48 -1.01 5.11
CA ALA A 72 19.13 0.14 4.27
C ALA A 72 17.97 -0.18 3.30
N GLU A 73 17.93 -1.39 2.74
CA GLU A 73 16.81 -1.85 1.92
C GLU A 73 15.50 -1.94 2.72
N THR A 74 15.53 -2.50 3.93
CA THR A 74 14.35 -2.56 4.82
C THR A 74 13.86 -1.16 5.16
N LEU A 75 14.77 -0.23 5.49
CA LEU A 75 14.42 1.16 5.77
C LEU A 75 13.75 1.84 4.57
N LEU A 76 14.30 1.66 3.36
CA LEU A 76 13.70 2.18 2.13
C LEU A 76 12.32 1.58 1.85
N ARG A 77 12.17 0.28 2.09
CA ARG A 77 10.87 -0.40 1.95
C ARG A 77 9.84 0.20 2.89
N LEU A 78 10.20 0.48 4.14
CA LEU A 78 9.30 1.16 5.09
C LEU A 78 8.92 2.57 4.59
N LEU A 79 9.90 3.34 4.11
CA LEU A 79 9.66 4.69 3.58
C LEU A 79 8.72 4.69 2.37
N LEU A 80 8.77 3.68 1.51
CA LEU A 80 7.93 3.60 0.31
C LEU A 80 6.56 2.95 0.58
N VAL A 81 6.51 1.90 1.39
CA VAL A 81 5.31 1.08 1.58
C VAL A 81 4.35 1.69 2.59
N VAL A 82 4.86 2.31 3.67
CA VAL A 82 4.00 2.85 4.73
C VAL A 82 3.10 4.00 4.22
N PRO A 83 3.60 5.02 3.47
CA PRO A 83 2.73 6.05 2.93
C PRO A 83 1.68 5.50 1.96
N ALA A 84 2.07 4.57 1.09
CA ALA A 84 1.16 3.97 0.11
C ALA A 84 0.04 3.17 0.80
N SER A 85 0.40 2.35 1.78
CA SER A 85 -0.54 1.54 2.57
C SER A 85 -1.48 2.43 3.39
N SER A 86 -0.94 3.49 4.02
CA SER A 86 -1.75 4.42 4.80
C SER A 86 -2.74 5.18 3.91
N ALA A 87 -2.31 5.67 2.75
CA ALA A 87 -3.19 6.34 1.81
C ALA A 87 -4.30 5.40 1.29
N GLN A 88 -3.99 4.12 1.06
CA GLN A 88 -4.98 3.12 0.68
C GLN A 88 -6.00 2.85 1.79
N ALA A 89 -5.55 2.76 3.04
CA ALA A 89 -6.43 2.62 4.20
C ALA A 89 -7.34 3.85 4.36
N GLU A 90 -6.78 5.07 4.30
CA GLU A 90 -7.55 6.32 4.37
C GLU A 90 -8.60 6.41 3.26
N ARG A 91 -8.24 6.06 2.02
CA ARG A 91 -9.19 5.97 0.90
C ARG A 91 -10.33 5.00 1.19
N SER A 92 -10.01 3.83 1.76
CA SER A 92 -10.99 2.80 2.09
C SER A 92 -11.94 3.24 3.21
N PHE A 93 -11.42 3.84 4.28
CA PHE A 93 -12.24 4.38 5.36
C PHE A 93 -13.09 5.58 4.91
N SER A 94 -12.56 6.44 4.05
CA SER A 94 -13.31 7.54 3.44
C SER A 94 -14.44 7.03 2.54
N ALA A 95 -14.20 5.96 1.76
CA ALA A 95 -15.26 5.28 1.01
C ALA A 95 -16.32 4.69 1.94
N LEU A 96 -15.92 3.98 2.99
CA LEU A 96 -16.85 3.41 3.97
C LEU A 96 -17.70 4.48 4.66
N ARG A 97 -17.11 5.62 5.03
CA ARG A 97 -17.83 6.76 5.62
C ARG A 97 -18.90 7.32 4.69
N ARG A 98 -18.66 7.33 3.38
CA ARG A 98 -19.66 7.73 2.37
C ARG A 98 -20.75 6.68 2.14
N LEU A 99 -20.42 5.39 2.27
CA LEU A 99 -21.35 4.29 2.03
C LEU A 99 -22.27 3.99 3.24
N LYS A 100 -21.71 4.02 4.44
CA LYS A 100 -22.40 3.73 5.71
C LYS A 100 -23.01 5.02 6.27
N THR A 101 -24.12 5.44 5.69
CA THR A 101 -24.90 6.60 6.16
C THR A 101 -25.89 6.20 7.26
N TRP A 102 -26.39 7.20 8.00
CA TRP A 102 -27.36 6.99 9.10
C TRP A 102 -28.64 6.27 8.64
N LEU A 103 -29.10 6.52 7.42
CA LEU A 103 -30.27 5.85 6.84
C LEU A 103 -30.00 4.41 6.37
N ARG A 104 -28.74 3.96 6.34
CA ARG A 104 -28.30 2.63 5.86
C ARG A 104 -27.74 1.76 6.97
N THR A 105 -28.17 1.98 8.21
CA THR A 105 -27.66 1.27 9.41
C THR A 105 -27.97 -0.23 9.40
N ASN A 106 -29.09 -0.66 8.80
CA ASN A 106 -29.52 -2.06 8.73
C ASN A 106 -28.79 -2.92 7.68
N MET A 107 -27.71 -2.41 7.07
CA MET A 107 -26.95 -3.13 6.05
C MET A 107 -26.07 -4.22 6.69
N THR A 108 -26.16 -5.46 6.20
CA THR A 108 -25.26 -6.55 6.66
C THR A 108 -23.82 -6.27 6.26
N GLN A 109 -22.87 -6.74 7.07
CA GLN A 109 -21.43 -6.53 6.80
C GLN A 109 -21.00 -7.12 5.46
N LYS A 110 -21.55 -8.29 5.08
CA LYS A 110 -21.31 -8.90 3.78
C LYS A 110 -21.72 -7.96 2.64
N ARG A 111 -22.93 -7.40 2.70
CA ARG A 111 -23.41 -6.45 1.69
C ARG A 111 -22.55 -5.19 1.67
N LEU A 112 -22.18 -4.65 2.84
CA LEU A 112 -21.34 -3.45 2.94
C LEU A 112 -19.99 -3.65 2.27
N ASN A 113 -19.32 -4.77 2.55
CA ASN A 113 -18.04 -5.10 1.95
C ASN A 113 -18.12 -5.20 0.42
N HIS A 114 -19.14 -5.88 -0.11
CA HIS A 114 -19.33 -5.96 -1.57
C HIS A 114 -19.52 -4.58 -2.21
N VAL A 115 -20.33 -3.71 -1.60
CA VAL A 115 -20.55 -2.35 -2.11
C VAL A 115 -19.28 -1.49 -1.98
N ALA A 116 -18.51 -1.65 -0.90
CA ALA A 116 -17.24 -0.96 -0.71
C ALA A 116 -16.22 -1.29 -1.80
N VAL A 117 -16.09 -2.57 -2.16
CA VAL A 117 -15.22 -3.01 -3.26
C VAL A 117 -15.67 -2.37 -4.58
N CYS A 118 -16.97 -2.40 -4.89
CA CYS A 118 -17.51 -1.76 -6.10
C CYS A 118 -17.27 -0.24 -6.12
N HIS A 119 -17.37 0.43 -4.97
CA HIS A 119 -17.17 1.88 -4.86
C HIS A 119 -15.70 2.27 -5.01
N VAL A 120 -14.78 1.54 -4.38
CA VAL A 120 -13.33 1.81 -4.45
C VAL A 120 -12.77 1.52 -5.85
N HIS A 121 -13.30 0.50 -6.54
CA HIS A 121 -12.85 0.07 -7.87
C HIS A 121 -13.85 0.41 -8.98
N ARG A 122 -14.54 1.56 -8.86
CA ARG A 122 -15.56 1.98 -9.82
C ARG A 122 -15.04 2.01 -11.26
N ASP A 123 -13.83 2.53 -11.50
CA ASP A 123 -13.26 2.60 -12.85
C ASP A 123 -13.05 1.23 -13.49
N ARG A 124 -12.79 0.21 -12.67
CA ARG A 124 -12.68 -1.18 -13.14
C ARG A 124 -14.08 -1.76 -13.37
N LEU A 125 -15.03 -1.45 -12.50
CA LEU A 125 -16.42 -1.90 -12.62
C LEU A 125 -17.09 -1.34 -13.89
N ASP A 126 -16.80 -0.08 -14.26
CA ASP A 126 -17.35 0.56 -15.45
C ASP A 126 -16.83 -0.09 -16.75
N ARG A 127 -15.72 -0.82 -16.70
CA ARG A 127 -15.18 -1.61 -17.82
C ARG A 127 -15.76 -3.02 -17.92
N VAL A 128 -16.49 -3.48 -16.90
CA VAL A 128 -17.08 -4.82 -16.91
C VAL A 128 -18.34 -4.80 -17.79
N ASP A 129 -18.45 -5.77 -18.70
CA ASP A 129 -19.66 -5.91 -19.52
C ASP A 129 -20.84 -6.37 -18.64
N ARG A 130 -21.75 -5.44 -18.40
CA ARG A 130 -22.98 -5.69 -17.64
C ARG A 130 -23.81 -6.81 -18.25
N LYS A 131 -23.84 -6.95 -19.58
CA LYS A 131 -24.61 -8.01 -20.25
C LYS A 131 -24.03 -9.39 -19.90
N GLN A 132 -22.71 -9.54 -19.90
CA GLN A 132 -22.06 -10.79 -19.50
C GLN A 132 -22.31 -11.13 -18.03
N VAL A 133 -22.29 -10.13 -17.14
CA VAL A 133 -22.61 -10.35 -15.71
C VAL A 133 -24.06 -10.79 -15.52
N CYS A 134 -25.00 -10.19 -16.25
CA CYS A 134 -26.40 -10.63 -16.22
C CYS A 134 -26.55 -12.07 -16.71
N LYS A 135 -25.91 -12.41 -17.85
CA LYS A 135 -25.94 -13.77 -18.40
C LYS A 135 -25.39 -14.80 -17.41
N SER A 136 -24.26 -14.51 -16.75
CA SER A 136 -23.68 -15.43 -15.75
C SER A 136 -24.56 -15.58 -14.50
N LEU A 137 -25.18 -14.49 -14.02
CA LEU A 137 -26.07 -14.53 -12.85
C LEU A 137 -27.34 -15.35 -13.10
N ILE A 138 -27.86 -15.33 -14.32
CA ILE A 138 -29.02 -16.11 -14.77
C ILE A 138 -28.63 -17.58 -14.93
N ALA A 139 -27.47 -17.85 -15.52
CA ALA A 139 -26.97 -19.21 -15.71
C ALA A 139 -26.74 -19.97 -14.40
N MET A 140 -26.49 -19.27 -13.28
CA MET A 140 -26.28 -19.86 -11.95
C MET A 140 -27.49 -20.59 -11.35
N SER A 141 -28.72 -20.41 -11.86
CA SER A 141 -29.90 -21.08 -11.33
C SER A 141 -30.99 -21.22 -12.38
N ASP A 142 -31.59 -22.41 -12.48
CA ASP A 142 -32.68 -22.66 -13.44
C ASP A 142 -33.95 -21.87 -13.11
N ILE A 143 -34.19 -21.55 -11.83
CA ILE A 143 -35.25 -20.62 -11.42
C ILE A 143 -35.02 -19.24 -12.05
N ARG A 144 -33.78 -18.76 -12.03
CA ARG A 144 -33.43 -17.44 -12.59
C ARG A 144 -33.55 -17.44 -14.12
N LYS A 145 -33.21 -18.53 -14.80
CA LYS A 145 -33.44 -18.68 -16.25
C LYS A 145 -34.92 -18.56 -16.60
N ASN A 146 -35.79 -19.23 -15.83
CA ASN A 146 -37.22 -19.21 -16.06
C ASN A 146 -37.85 -17.83 -15.77
N VAL A 147 -37.36 -17.11 -14.75
CA VAL A 147 -37.89 -15.79 -14.37
C VAL A 147 -37.37 -14.66 -15.26
N PHE A 148 -36.05 -14.63 -15.53
CA PHE A 148 -35.42 -13.51 -16.23
C PHE A 148 -35.30 -13.73 -17.75
N GLY A 149 -35.56 -14.94 -18.25
CA GLY A 149 -35.46 -15.27 -19.68
C GLY A 149 -34.05 -15.14 -20.23
N SER A 150 -33.94 -15.09 -21.56
CA SER A 150 -32.67 -14.87 -22.28
C SER A 150 -32.43 -13.39 -22.56
N PHE A 151 -31.26 -12.87 -22.16
CA PHE A 151 -30.83 -11.51 -22.51
C PHE A 151 -30.18 -11.47 -23.91
N SER A 152 -30.71 -10.63 -24.81
CA SER A 152 -30.11 -10.29 -26.11
C SER A 152 -28.95 -9.29 -25.97
#